data_AF-A0A7C2SP17-F1
#
_entry.id   AF-A0A7C2SP17-F1
#
_cell.length_a   1.000
_cell.length_b   1.000
_cell.length_c   1.000
_cell.angle_alpha   90.00
_cell.angle_beta   90.00
_cell.angle_gamma   90.00
#
_symmetry.space_group_name_H-M   'P 1'
#
loop_
_entity.id
_entity.type
_entity.pdbx_description
1 polymer ?
#
loop_
_entity_poly.entity_id
_entity_poly.type
_entity_poly.pdbx_seq_one_letter_code
_entity_poly.pdbx_strand_id
1 'polypeptide(L)'
;MEIPRNHKIRLSVSMQILEDTITEVEEIIIKDANRSRVMMETIDNISSWEKARILRCTEEIKKLINHMAQKLSLEKRSEETKSQILGSMAIQWVNLEEIKSRRLCGYGEVPNELREFLDPQVDRIMSLVDEISKIVSSKEKDAEILR
;
A
#
# COMPACT_ATOMS: atom_id res chain seq x y z
N MET A 1 32.67 10.02 -9.04
CA MET A 1 32.69 10.88 -7.84
C MET A 1 32.62 9.97 -6.63
N GLU A 2 33.55 10.11 -5.70
CA GLU A 2 33.54 9.33 -4.47
C GLU A 2 32.60 10.02 -3.46
N ILE A 3 31.66 9.27 -2.90
CA ILE A 3 30.62 9.79 -2.00
C ILE A 3 30.66 8.95 -0.73
N PRO A 4 30.70 9.57 0.47
CA PRO A 4 30.64 8.86 1.73
C PRO A 4 29.45 7.89 1.82
N ARG A 5 29.66 6.74 2.46
CA ARG A 5 28.64 5.66 2.55
C ARG A 5 27.33 6.12 3.16
N ASN A 6 27.38 6.91 4.24
CA ASN A 6 26.21 7.48 4.89
C ASN A 6 25.42 8.40 3.95
N HIS A 7 26.10 9.19 3.11
CA HIS A 7 25.45 10.03 2.11
C HIS A 7 24.80 9.18 1.02
N LYS A 8 25.48 8.14 0.53
CA LYS A 8 24.88 7.19 -0.45
C LYS A 8 23.61 6.54 0.09
N ILE A 9 23.63 6.04 1.32
CA ILE A 9 22.45 5.43 1.95
C ILE A 9 21.33 6.46 2.07
N ARG A 10 21.62 7.65 2.56
CA ARG A 10 20.60 8.70 2.71
C ARG A 10 20.00 9.09 1.37
N LEU A 11 20.82 9.21 0.32
CA LEU A 11 20.37 9.48 -1.05
C LEU A 11 19.51 8.34 -1.59
N SER A 12 19.95 7.08 -1.48
CA SER A 12 19.16 5.91 -1.89
C SER A 12 17.78 5.91 -1.26
N VAL A 13 17.70 6.04 0.07
CA VAL A 13 16.42 6.05 0.80
C VAL A 13 15.55 7.22 0.35
N SER A 14 16.13 8.41 0.18
CA SER A 14 15.36 9.59 -0.23
C SER A 14 14.82 9.47 -1.66
N MET A 15 15.63 8.91 -2.57
CA MET A 15 15.20 8.67 -3.96
C MET A 15 14.13 7.60 -4.03
N GLN A 16 14.24 6.54 -3.22
CA GLN A 16 13.22 5.48 -3.14
C GLN A 16 11.88 6.05 -2.64
N ILE A 17 11.88 6.81 -1.54
CA ILE A 17 10.65 7.42 -1.00
C ILE A 17 10.01 8.35 -2.05
N LEU A 18 10.82 9.12 -2.79
CA LEU A 18 10.31 9.96 -3.86
C LEU A 18 9.72 9.14 -5.01
N GLU A 19 10.40 8.07 -5.43
CA GLU A 19 9.94 7.14 -6.47
C GLU A 19 8.60 6.47 -6.10
N ASP A 20 8.46 6.04 -4.85
CA ASP A 20 7.21 5.47 -4.33
C ASP A 20 6.08 6.52 -4.36
N THR A 21 6.37 7.74 -3.90
CA THR A 21 5.41 8.85 -3.86
C THR A 21 4.92 9.24 -5.26
N ILE A 22 5.81 9.40 -6.24
CA ILE A 22 5.40 9.76 -7.61
C ILE A 22 4.67 8.61 -8.31
N THR A 23 4.99 7.36 -7.98
CA THR A 23 4.27 6.21 -8.49
C THR A 23 2.85 6.17 -7.94
N GLU A 24 2.65 6.46 -6.66
CA GLU A 24 1.31 6.61 -6.07
C GLU A 24 0.51 7.74 -6.74
N VAL A 25 1.14 8.90 -7.02
CA VAL A 25 0.50 10.00 -7.75
C VAL A 25 0.06 9.54 -9.15
N GLU A 26 0.92 8.87 -9.90
CA GLU A 26 0.55 8.33 -11.21
C GLU A 26 -0.61 7.36 -11.13
N GLU A 27 -0.60 6.46 -10.14
CA GLU A 27 -1.69 5.51 -9.93
C GLU A 27 -3.02 6.22 -9.65
N ILE A 28 -3.02 7.30 -8.86
CA ILE A 28 -4.23 8.10 -8.58
C ILE A 28 -4.73 8.78 -9.85
N ILE A 29 -3.84 9.29 -10.69
CA ILE A 29 -4.20 10.00 -11.93
C ILE A 29 -4.69 9.04 -13.02
N ILE A 30 -4.11 7.84 -13.10
CA ILE A 30 -4.39 6.83 -14.15
C ILE A 30 -5.57 5.94 -13.77
N LYS A 31 -5.67 5.48 -12.51
CA LYS A 31 -6.77 4.63 -12.08
C LYS A 31 -8.05 5.47 -12.08
N ASP A 32 -9.09 4.92 -12.70
CA ASP A 32 -10.39 5.55 -12.96
C ASP A 32 -10.84 6.48 -11.83
N ALA A 33 -11.16 7.72 -12.22
CA ALA A 33 -11.35 8.83 -11.29
C ALA A 33 -12.63 8.71 -10.46
N ASN A 34 -13.51 7.77 -10.83
CA ASN A 34 -14.73 7.40 -10.12
C ASN A 34 -14.58 6.07 -9.35
N ARG A 35 -13.48 5.89 -8.61
CA ARG A 35 -13.40 4.79 -7.62
C ARG A 35 -14.35 5.08 -6.46
N SER A 36 -15.60 4.65 -6.59
CA SER A 36 -16.49 4.47 -5.44
C SER A 36 -15.99 3.26 -4.64
N ARG A 37 -15.44 3.51 -3.45
CA ARG A 37 -15.25 2.48 -2.42
C ARG A 37 -16.52 2.41 -1.59
N VAL A 38 -16.78 1.27 -0.96
CA VAL A 38 -17.97 1.03 -0.11
C VAL A 38 -18.23 2.16 0.90
N MET A 39 -17.16 2.76 1.45
CA MET A 39 -17.21 3.81 2.46
C MET A 39 -16.66 5.16 1.98
N MET A 40 -16.30 5.31 0.71
CA MET A 40 -15.63 6.54 0.23
C MET A 40 -15.90 6.78 -1.25
N GLU A 41 -16.35 7.98 -1.58
CA GLU A 41 -16.42 8.48 -2.95
C GLU A 41 -15.22 9.38 -3.22
N THR A 42 -14.56 9.15 -4.36
CA THR A 42 -13.52 10.06 -4.86
C THR A 42 -14.16 11.02 -5.86
N ILE A 43 -14.01 12.32 -5.63
CA ILE A 43 -14.44 13.35 -6.57
C ILE A 43 -13.23 13.72 -7.43
N ASP A 44 -13.32 13.46 -8.73
CA ASP A 44 -12.31 13.89 -9.70
C ASP A 44 -12.47 15.37 -10.03
N ASN A 45 -11.65 16.19 -9.40
CA ASN A 45 -11.60 17.63 -9.63
C ASN A 45 -10.36 18.09 -10.41
N ILE A 46 -9.65 17.16 -11.06
CA ILE A 46 -8.44 17.45 -11.85
C ILE A 46 -8.79 17.35 -13.34
N SER A 47 -8.59 18.44 -14.09
CA SER A 47 -8.85 18.46 -15.53
C SER A 47 -7.89 17.54 -16.30
N SER A 48 -8.30 17.08 -17.48
CA SER A 48 -7.46 16.24 -18.36
C SER A 48 -6.11 16.91 -18.71
N TRP A 49 -6.08 18.24 -18.82
CA TRP A 49 -4.84 18.98 -19.07
C TRP A 49 -3.90 18.96 -17.86
N GLU A 50 -4.44 19.13 -16.65
CA GLU A 50 -3.66 19.02 -15.41
C GLU A 50 -3.12 17.61 -15.23
N LYS A 51 -3.95 16.57 -15.44
CA LYS A 51 -3.52 15.17 -15.41
C LYS A 51 -2.36 14.92 -16.37
N ALA A 52 -2.49 15.35 -17.62
CA ALA A 52 -1.42 15.20 -18.61
C ALA A 52 -0.14 15.95 -18.21
N ARG A 53 -0.26 17.13 -17.56
CA ARG A 53 0.88 17.87 -17.05
C ARG A 53 1.56 17.15 -15.87
N ILE A 54 0.78 16.64 -14.92
CA ILE A 54 1.28 15.87 -13.78
C ILE A 54 2.06 14.65 -14.26
N LEU A 55 1.48 13.86 -15.17
CA LEU A 55 2.14 12.65 -15.71
C LEU A 55 3.45 12.97 -16.45
N ARG A 56 3.55 14.12 -17.13
CA ARG A 56 4.83 14.54 -17.71
C ARG A 56 5.88 14.87 -16.64
N CYS A 57 5.46 15.53 -15.56
CA CYS A 57 6.35 15.85 -14.45
C CYS A 57 6.83 14.58 -13.72
N THR A 58 5.95 13.61 -13.46
CA THR A 58 6.34 12.35 -12.80
C THR A 58 7.34 11.56 -13.65
N GLU A 59 7.12 11.50 -14.96
CA GLU A 59 8.06 10.90 -15.93
C GLU A 59 9.43 11.59 -15.93
N GLU A 60 9.47 12.93 -15.87
CA GLU A 60 10.72 13.68 -15.79
C GLU A 60 11.46 13.40 -14.46
N ILE A 61 10.72 13.35 -13.35
CA ILE A 61 11.30 13.02 -12.03
C ILE A 61 11.90 11.61 -12.06
N LYS A 62 11.20 10.61 -12.61
CA LYS A 62 11.72 9.23 -12.74
C LYS A 62 13.01 9.17 -13.55
N LYS A 63 13.11 9.93 -14.64
CA LYS A 63 14.35 10.07 -15.42
C LYS A 63 15.49 10.64 -14.61
N LEU A 64 15.23 11.69 -13.81
CA LEU A 64 16.23 12.30 -12.94
C LEU A 64 16.69 11.34 -11.83
N ILE A 65 15.76 10.62 -11.21
CA ILE A 65 16.07 9.58 -10.20
C ILE A 65 16.97 8.51 -10.82
N ASN A 66 16.59 7.96 -11.97
CA ASN A 66 17.39 6.94 -12.65
C ASN A 66 18.79 7.47 -13.03
N HIS A 67 18.87 8.70 -13.54
CA HIS A 67 20.14 9.34 -13.84
C HIS A 67 21.04 9.48 -12.60
N MET A 68 20.49 9.95 -11.48
CA MET A 68 21.22 10.08 -10.22
C MET A 68 21.64 8.72 -9.67
N ALA A 69 20.75 7.72 -9.72
CA ALA A 69 21.03 6.36 -9.26
C ALA A 69 22.22 5.75 -10.03
N GLN A 70 22.24 5.90 -11.36
CA GLN A 70 23.33 5.44 -12.20
C GLN A 70 24.63 6.23 -11.94
N LYS A 71 24.56 7.57 -11.92
CA LYS A 71 25.73 8.44 -11.79
C LYS A 71 26.44 8.31 -10.44
N LEU A 72 25.68 8.07 -9.37
CA LEU A 72 26.18 8.00 -7.99
C LEU A 72 26.32 6.55 -7.50
N SER A 73 25.95 5.56 -8.32
CA SER A 73 25.89 4.14 -7.97
C SER A 73 25.10 3.91 -6.69
N LEU A 74 23.87 4.44 -6.65
CA LEU A 74 22.95 4.25 -5.54
C LEU A 74 22.44 2.81 -5.52
N GLU A 75 22.36 2.22 -4.34
CA GLU A 75 21.86 0.85 -4.17
C GLU A 75 20.34 0.84 -4.25
N LYS A 76 19.79 -0.13 -5.00
CA LYS A 76 18.37 -0.46 -4.99
C LYS A 76 18.08 -1.32 -3.76
N ARG A 77 16.99 -1.00 -3.07
CA ARG A 77 16.45 -1.87 -2.02
C ARG A 77 15.51 -2.88 -2.66
N SER A 78 15.65 -4.15 -2.29
CA SER A 78 14.64 -5.16 -2.61
C SER A 78 13.65 -5.23 -1.44
N GLU A 79 12.37 -5.17 -1.76
CA GLU A 79 11.30 -5.47 -0.82
C GLU A 79 10.52 -6.68 -1.33
N GLU A 80 10.27 -7.62 -0.43
CA GLU A 80 9.50 -8.80 -0.77
C GLU A 80 8.01 -8.47 -0.74
N THR A 81 7.33 -8.59 -1.89
CA THR A 81 5.88 -8.38 -2.00
C THR A 81 5.10 -9.20 -0.96
N LYS A 82 5.56 -10.44 -0.67
CA LYS A 82 4.96 -11.28 0.37
C LYS A 82 5.01 -10.60 1.74
N SER A 83 6.17 -10.08 2.12
CA SER A 83 6.37 -9.40 3.40
C SER A 83 5.52 -8.12 3.50
N GLN A 84 5.38 -7.36 2.41
CA GLN A 84 4.50 -6.19 2.36
C GLN A 84 3.02 -6.55 2.57
N ILE A 85 2.54 -7.59 1.88
CA ILE A 85 1.14 -8.04 2.00
C ILE A 85 0.89 -8.56 3.43
N LEU A 86 1.78 -9.40 3.96
CA LEU A 86 1.64 -9.95 5.32
C LEU A 86 1.66 -8.85 6.38
N GLY A 87 2.55 -7.86 6.27
CA GLY A 87 2.58 -6.71 7.16
C GLY A 87 1.27 -5.91 7.11
N SER A 88 0.75 -5.68 5.89
CA SER A 88 -0.52 -4.98 5.68
C SER A 88 -1.70 -5.73 6.29
N MET A 89 -1.80 -7.04 6.09
CA MET A 89 -2.86 -7.87 6.66
C MET A 89 -2.81 -7.91 8.18
N ALA A 90 -1.62 -8.00 8.78
CA ALA A 90 -1.45 -7.95 10.23
C ALA A 90 -1.96 -6.63 10.83
N ILE A 91 -1.67 -5.50 10.18
CA ILE A 91 -2.19 -4.18 10.61
C ILE A 91 -3.72 -4.16 10.55
N GLN A 92 -4.31 -4.64 9.45
CA GLN A 92 -5.77 -4.64 9.32
C GLN A 92 -6.44 -5.60 10.30
N TRP A 93 -5.82 -6.73 10.61
CA TRP A 93 -6.33 -7.64 11.65
C TRP A 93 -6.46 -6.94 13.00
N VAL A 94 -5.44 -6.17 13.40
CA VAL A 94 -5.47 -5.37 14.64
C VAL A 94 -6.60 -4.32 14.58
N ASN A 95 -6.72 -3.59 13.47
CA ASN A 95 -7.77 -2.59 13.31
C ASN A 95 -9.18 -3.20 13.40
N LEU A 96 -9.39 -4.38 12.80
CA LEU A 96 -10.66 -5.09 12.83
C LEU A 96 -11.01 -5.60 14.24
N GLU A 97 -10.01 -6.03 15.00
CA GLU A 97 -10.20 -6.46 16.39
C GLU A 97 -10.63 -5.29 17.30
N GLU A 98 -10.09 -4.08 17.06
CA GLU A 98 -10.45 -2.87 17.81
C GLU A 98 -11.89 -2.37 17.56
N ILE A 99 -12.54 -2.79 16.47
CA ILE A 99 -13.95 -2.44 16.18
C ILE A 99 -14.96 -3.50 16.67
N LYS A 100 -14.53 -4.56 17.35
CA LYS A 100 -15.47 -5.48 17.99
C LYS A 100 -16.22 -4.81 19.13
N SER A 101 -17.45 -5.26 19.39
CA SER A 101 -18.31 -4.71 20.44
C SER A 101 -17.61 -4.63 21.82
N ARG A 102 -16.76 -5.62 22.13
CA ARG A 102 -15.97 -5.71 23.38
C ARG A 102 -14.90 -4.62 23.53
N ARG A 103 -14.45 -4.03 22.42
CA ARG A 103 -13.44 -2.95 22.38
C ARG A 103 -14.11 -1.59 22.23
N LEU A 104 -15.20 -1.55 21.48
CA LEU A 104 -16.02 -0.35 21.30
C LEU A 104 -16.66 0.18 22.59
N CYS A 105 -16.77 -0.65 23.64
CA CYS A 105 -17.29 -0.20 24.94
C CYS A 105 -16.48 0.98 25.54
N GLY A 106 -15.22 1.17 25.12
CA GLY A 106 -14.42 2.34 25.49
C GLY A 106 -14.94 3.67 24.92
N TYR A 107 -15.79 3.62 23.89
CA TYR A 107 -16.39 4.78 23.23
C TYR A 107 -17.87 5.01 23.63
N GLY A 108 -18.41 4.18 24.53
CA GLY A 108 -19.79 4.25 24.99
C GLY A 108 -20.42 2.86 25.13
N GLU A 109 -21.62 2.79 25.70
CA GLU A 109 -22.37 1.54 25.78
C GLU A 109 -22.73 1.05 24.37
N VAL A 110 -22.41 -0.22 24.07
CA VAL A 110 -22.73 -0.86 22.80
C VAL A 110 -24.06 -1.61 22.95
N PRO A 111 -25.13 -1.20 22.24
CA PRO A 111 -26.42 -1.88 22.30
C PRO A 111 -26.31 -3.36 21.91
N ASN A 112 -27.12 -4.22 22.53
CA ASN A 112 -27.09 -5.66 22.26
C ASN A 112 -27.38 -5.98 20.78
N GLU A 113 -28.34 -5.31 20.16
CA GLU A 113 -28.65 -5.47 18.73
C GLU A 113 -27.45 -5.14 17.83
N LEU A 114 -26.70 -4.09 18.17
CA LEU A 114 -25.49 -3.73 17.42
C LEU A 114 -24.39 -4.77 17.59
N ARG A 115 -24.21 -5.32 18.81
CA ARG A 115 -23.27 -6.41 19.07
C ARG A 115 -23.60 -7.64 18.23
N GLU A 116 -24.86 -8.07 18.25
CA GLU A 116 -25.35 -9.26 17.53
C GLU A 116 -25.17 -9.13 16.02
N PHE A 117 -25.32 -7.92 15.48
CA PHE A 117 -25.05 -7.66 14.07
C PHE A 117 -23.55 -7.56 13.76
N LEU A 118 -22.80 -6.76 14.53
CA LEU A 118 -21.43 -6.34 14.19
C LEU A 118 -20.42 -7.48 14.33
N ASP A 119 -20.41 -8.18 15.46
CA ASP A 119 -19.33 -9.13 15.79
C ASP A 119 -19.23 -10.27 14.77
N PRO A 120 -20.33 -10.91 14.30
CA PRO A 120 -20.25 -11.94 13.26
C PRO A 120 -19.69 -11.44 11.93
N GLN A 121 -19.96 -10.19 11.56
CA GLN A 121 -19.43 -9.59 10.33
C GLN A 121 -17.93 -9.33 10.45
N VAL A 122 -17.50 -8.77 11.58
CA VAL A 122 -16.08 -8.53 11.87
C VAL A 122 -15.31 -9.85 11.88
N ASP A 123 -15.83 -10.89 12.54
CA ASP A 123 -15.20 -12.22 12.56
C ASP A 123 -15.10 -12.82 11.15
N ARG A 124 -16.11 -12.61 10.30
CA ARG A 124 -16.08 -13.05 8.90
C ARG A 124 -14.99 -12.32 8.10
N ILE A 125 -14.85 -11.00 8.26
CA ILE A 125 -13.83 -10.21 7.59
C ILE A 125 -12.43 -10.62 8.07
N MET A 126 -12.24 -10.79 9.38
CA MET A 126 -10.96 -11.25 9.96
C MET A 126 -10.56 -12.62 9.41
N SER A 127 -11.51 -13.55 9.25
CA SER A 127 -11.24 -14.87 8.65
C SER A 127 -10.71 -14.76 7.21
N LEU A 128 -11.22 -13.80 6.42
CA LEU A 128 -10.76 -13.55 5.05
C LEU A 128 -9.36 -12.88 5.03
N VAL A 129 -9.08 -11.97 5.96
CA VAL A 129 -7.75 -11.37 6.14
C VAL A 129 -6.71 -12.45 6.49
N ASP A 130 -7.08 -13.39 7.36
CA ASP A 130 -6.24 -14.55 7.70
C ASP A 130 -6.06 -15.50 6.51
N GLU A 131 -7.08 -15.70 5.69
CA GLU A 131 -7.01 -16.50 4.47
C GLU A 131 -6.02 -15.92 3.46
N ILE A 132 -6.05 -14.60 3.22
CA ILE A 132 -5.06 -13.91 2.38
C ILE A 132 -3.64 -14.15 2.93
N SER A 133 -3.46 -14.03 4.24
CA SER A 133 -2.16 -14.24 4.89
C SER A 133 -1.66 -15.68 4.73
N LYS A 134 -2.56 -16.68 4.81
CA LYS A 134 -2.25 -18.09 4.54
C LYS A 134 -1.86 -18.35 3.09
N ILE A 135 -2.59 -17.78 2.12
CA ILE A 135 -2.25 -17.90 0.70
C ILE A 135 -0.82 -17.39 0.46
N VAL A 136 -0.49 -16.21 0.99
CA VAL A 136 0.81 -15.57 0.79
C VAL A 136 1.96 -16.31 1.49
N SER A 137 1.72 -16.85 2.68
CA SER A 137 2.72 -17.59 3.48
C SER A 137 2.86 -19.07 3.12
N SER A 138 1.91 -19.64 2.37
CA SER A 138 1.99 -21.03 1.91
C SER A 138 3.23 -21.23 1.01
N LYS A 139 3.91 -22.36 1.23
CA LYS A 139 5.07 -22.81 0.44
C LYS A 139 4.65 -23.96 -0.48
N GLU A 140 3.89 -23.70 -1.53
CA GLU A 140 3.50 -24.70 -2.56
C GLU A 140 3.04 -23.93 -3.82
N LYS A 141 3.43 -24.19 -5.08
CA LYS A 141 4.39 -25.06 -5.77
C LYS A 141 4.59 -24.43 -7.17
N ASP A 142 5.66 -23.68 -7.42
CA ASP A 142 5.97 -23.15 -8.77
C ASP A 142 6.64 -24.21 -9.68
N ALA A 143 6.64 -25.49 -9.29
CA ALA A 143 7.39 -26.54 -9.99
C ALA A 143 6.57 -27.36 -11.00
N GLU A 144 5.32 -26.98 -11.33
CA GLU A 144 4.44 -27.82 -12.17
C GLU A 144 3.81 -27.12 -13.39
N ILE A 145 4.36 -25.97 -13.83
CA ILE A 145 3.94 -25.30 -15.09
C ILE A 145 5.07 -25.26 -16.16
N LEU A 146 6.18 -25.98 -15.95
CA LEU A 146 7.23 -26.16 -16.97
C LEU A 146 7.63 -27.63 -17.16
N ARG A 147 6.64 -28.50 -17.43
CA ARG A 147 6.89 -29.81 -18.05
C ARG A 147 6.00 -30.00 -19.26
#